data_AF-A0A2J7Z9R5-F1
#
_entry.id   AF-A0A2J7Z9R5-F1
#
_cell.length_a   1.000
_cell.length_b   1.000
_cell.length_c   1.000
_cell.angle_alpha   90.00
_cell.angle_beta   90.00
_cell.angle_gamma   90.00
#
_symmetry.space_group_name_H-M   'P 1'
#
loop_
_entity.id
_entity.type
_entity.pdbx_description
1 polymer ?
#
loop_
_entity_poly.entity_id
_entity_poly.type
_entity_poly.pdbx_seq_one_letter_code
_entity_poly.pdbx_strand_id
1 'polypeptide(L)'
;MPTPATDSPTRVRRIYDGHAGLYAPSVVTEAAALLDTYLAIAEQHGLDREAADGEGWLALAAAEAVSRKYRRPKTERTSVELNKLSTALSNALTTEGLEVVPTPVRMGVGVAPVPGGPTWGMAGGLAVALYSDSGWELMLNATRTTSHSIHAPVTEAGAAEVAQLVHGVLVGATRDPFRRGR
;
A
#
# COMPACT_ATOMS: atom_id res chain seq x y z
N MET A 1 -13.48 15.31 -28.90
CA MET A 1 -12.53 15.82 -27.89
C MET A 1 -11.62 14.66 -27.52
N PRO A 2 -10.30 14.71 -27.75
CA PRO A 2 -9.43 13.64 -27.30
C PRO A 2 -9.39 13.66 -25.77
N THR A 3 -9.79 12.56 -25.14
CA THR A 3 -9.56 12.33 -23.71
C THR A 3 -8.05 12.44 -23.49
N PRO A 4 -7.56 13.27 -22.54
CA PRO A 4 -6.12 13.34 -22.30
C PRO A 4 -5.64 11.91 -22.01
N ALA A 5 -4.68 11.43 -22.81
CA ALA A 5 -4.01 10.16 -22.60
C ALA A 5 -3.44 10.20 -21.18
N THR A 6 -4.18 9.59 -20.26
CA THR A 6 -3.82 9.55 -18.86
C THR A 6 -2.61 8.63 -18.79
N ASP A 7 -1.50 9.09 -18.24
CA ASP A 7 -0.29 8.27 -18.16
C ASP A 7 -0.56 6.98 -17.35
N SER A 8 0.21 5.92 -17.62
CA SER A 8 0.04 4.61 -16.99
C SER A 8 0.02 4.68 -15.44
N PRO A 9 0.84 5.51 -14.76
CA PRO A 9 0.74 5.70 -13.31
C PRO A 9 -0.62 6.23 -12.85
N THR A 10 -1.18 7.23 -13.52
CA THR A 10 -2.49 7.78 -13.13
C THR A 10 -3.62 6.77 -13.38
N ARG A 11 -3.52 5.97 -14.45
CA ARG A 11 -4.50 4.90 -14.73
C ARG A 11 -4.46 3.82 -13.66
N VAL A 12 -3.27 3.35 -13.29
CA VAL A 12 -3.07 2.37 -12.21
C VAL A 12 -3.56 2.92 -10.87
N ARG A 13 -3.24 4.18 -10.55
CA ARG A 13 -3.68 4.82 -9.31
C ARG A 13 -5.21 4.82 -9.19
N ARG A 14 -5.94 5.16 -10.27
CA ARG A 14 -7.41 5.11 -10.29
C ARG A 14 -7.96 3.71 -9.99
N ILE A 15 -7.32 2.65 -10.50
CA ILE A 15 -7.70 1.28 -10.17
C ILE A 15 -7.51 1.04 -8.66
N TYR A 16 -6.34 1.36 -8.13
CA TYR A 16 -6.02 1.16 -6.72
C TYR A 16 -6.90 1.97 -5.75
N ASP A 17 -7.25 3.21 -6.09
CA ASP A 17 -8.15 4.05 -5.28
C ASP A 17 -9.57 3.46 -5.16
N GLY A 18 -9.95 2.58 -6.09
CA GLY A 18 -11.19 1.80 -6.05
C GLY A 18 -11.12 0.53 -5.18
N HIS A 19 -9.94 0.14 -4.70
CA HIS A 19 -9.72 -1.08 -3.93
C HIS A 19 -9.49 -0.77 -2.44
N ALA A 20 -9.73 -1.76 -1.57
CA ALA A 20 -9.64 -1.61 -0.12
C ALA A 20 -8.19 -1.65 0.45
N GLY A 21 -7.17 -1.77 -0.41
CA GLY A 21 -5.75 -1.82 -0.02
C GLY A 21 -5.08 -0.45 -0.05
N LEU A 22 -3.95 -0.33 0.65
CA LEU A 22 -3.05 0.82 0.54
C LEU A 22 -1.87 0.45 -0.36
N TYR A 23 -1.44 1.36 -1.23
CA TYR A 23 -0.45 1.06 -2.27
C TYR A 23 0.70 2.06 -2.25
N ALA A 24 1.90 1.55 -2.00
CA ALA A 24 3.12 2.35 -2.00
C ALA A 24 3.41 2.95 -3.40
N PRO A 25 4.03 4.14 -3.48
CA PRO A 25 4.41 4.74 -4.76
C PRO A 25 5.22 3.81 -5.68
N SER A 26 6.14 3.02 -5.13
CA SER A 26 6.92 2.02 -5.88
C SER A 26 6.04 0.95 -6.52
N VAL A 27 4.96 0.52 -5.86
CA VAL A 27 4.01 -0.47 -6.37
C VAL A 27 3.20 0.10 -7.52
N VAL A 28 2.77 1.37 -7.43
CA VAL A 28 2.13 2.09 -8.55
C VAL A 28 3.07 2.18 -9.75
N THR A 29 4.34 2.48 -9.49
CA THR A 29 5.37 2.63 -10.53
C THR A 29 5.63 1.31 -11.24
N GLU A 30 5.75 0.20 -10.50
CA GLU A 30 5.95 -1.12 -11.09
C GLU A 30 4.74 -1.56 -11.93
N ALA A 31 3.52 -1.35 -11.42
CA ALA A 31 2.30 -1.67 -12.17
C ALA A 31 2.16 -0.81 -13.43
N ALA A 32 2.56 0.46 -13.39
CA ALA A 32 2.59 1.32 -14.57
C ALA A 32 3.58 0.82 -15.63
N ALA A 33 4.78 0.41 -15.22
CA ALA A 33 5.78 -0.15 -16.14
C ALA A 33 5.31 -1.48 -16.77
N LEU A 34 4.58 -2.31 -16.01
CA LEU A 34 3.96 -3.52 -16.54
C LEU A 34 2.85 -3.20 -17.56
N LEU A 35 2.01 -2.20 -17.27
CA LEU A 35 1.01 -1.71 -18.22
C LEU A 35 1.65 -1.19 -19.50
N ASP A 36 2.71 -0.39 -19.40
CA ASP A 36 3.46 0.11 -20.56
C ASP A 36 4.00 -1.05 -21.42
N THR A 37 4.45 -2.13 -20.77
CA THR A 37 4.91 -3.34 -21.46
C THR A 37 3.77 -4.03 -22.21
N TYR A 38 2.60 -4.18 -21.59
CA TYR A 38 1.42 -4.76 -22.25
C TYR A 38 0.98 -3.94 -23.47
N LEU A 39 0.95 -2.62 -23.34
CA LEU A 39 0.58 -1.72 -24.43
C LEU A 39 1.60 -1.79 -25.58
N ALA A 40 2.90 -1.82 -25.27
CA ALA A 40 3.93 -1.96 -26.28
C ALA A 40 3.82 -3.30 -27.04
N ILE A 41 3.47 -4.39 -26.36
CA ILE A 41 3.22 -5.69 -27.02
C ILE A 41 1.98 -5.61 -27.92
N ALA A 42 0.89 -4.97 -27.47
CA ALA A 42 -0.31 -4.79 -28.29
C ALA A 42 -0.01 -4.00 -29.58
N GLU A 43 0.79 -2.93 -29.47
CA GLU A 43 1.25 -2.12 -30.62
C GLU A 43 2.04 -2.96 -31.62
N GLN A 44 2.92 -3.86 -31.16
CA GLN A 44 3.66 -4.79 -32.03
C GLN A 44 2.75 -5.74 -32.82
N HIS A 45 1.53 -5.99 -32.31
CA HIS A 45 0.51 -6.81 -32.95
C HIS A 45 -0.54 -6.01 -33.72
N GLY A 46 -0.32 -4.70 -33.94
CA GLY A 46 -1.18 -3.85 -34.76
C GLY A 46 -2.42 -3.32 -34.05
N LEU A 47 -2.49 -3.44 -32.72
CA LEU A 47 -3.52 -2.79 -31.90
C LEU A 47 -2.99 -1.46 -31.40
N ASP A 48 -3.70 -0.37 -31.65
CA ASP A 48 -3.40 0.88 -30.95
C ASP A 48 -3.73 0.77 -29.45
N ARG A 49 -3.19 1.68 -28.63
CA ARG A 49 -3.32 1.64 -27.17
C ARG A 49 -4.76 1.76 -26.68
N GLU A 50 -5.60 2.51 -27.39
CA GLU A 50 -7.00 2.72 -27.01
C GLU A 50 -7.81 1.46 -27.30
N ALA A 51 -7.59 0.82 -28.45
CA ALA A 51 -8.18 -0.47 -28.77
C ALA A 51 -7.69 -1.58 -27.82
N ALA A 52 -6.41 -1.54 -27.43
CA ALA A 52 -5.83 -2.52 -26.53
C ALA A 52 -6.36 -2.43 -25.09
N ASP A 53 -6.70 -1.23 -24.60
CA ASP A 53 -7.03 -1.00 -23.19
C ASP A 53 -8.23 -0.06 -22.98
N GLY A 54 -9.20 -0.09 -23.91
CA GLY A 54 -10.34 0.83 -23.94
C GLY A 54 -11.24 0.77 -22.70
N GLU A 55 -11.34 -0.40 -22.08
CA GLU A 55 -12.08 -0.59 -20.82
C GLU A 55 -11.17 -0.58 -19.58
N GLY A 56 -9.86 -0.36 -19.74
CA GLY A 56 -8.90 -0.38 -18.63
C GLY A 56 -8.58 -1.78 -18.10
N TRP A 57 -8.90 -2.85 -18.85
CA TRP A 57 -8.67 -4.22 -18.42
C TRP A 57 -7.19 -4.57 -18.31
N LEU A 58 -6.30 -4.00 -19.15
CA LEU A 58 -4.85 -4.19 -19.01
C LEU A 58 -4.32 -3.43 -17.81
N ALA A 59 -4.83 -2.22 -17.55
CA ALA A 59 -4.47 -1.47 -16.35
C ALA A 59 -4.88 -2.22 -15.08
N LEU A 60 -6.08 -2.81 -15.06
CA LEU A 60 -6.54 -3.69 -13.98
C LEU A 60 -5.66 -4.93 -13.84
N ALA A 61 -5.34 -5.61 -14.94
CA ALA A 61 -4.51 -6.80 -14.93
C ALA A 61 -3.10 -6.52 -14.38
N ALA A 62 -2.47 -5.42 -14.82
CA ALA A 62 -1.17 -5.00 -14.32
C ALA A 62 -1.23 -4.66 -12.82
N ALA A 63 -2.23 -3.89 -12.42
CA ALA A 63 -2.47 -3.52 -11.02
C ALA A 63 -2.64 -4.75 -10.12
N GLU A 64 -3.46 -5.72 -10.52
CA GLU A 64 -3.68 -6.95 -9.77
C GLU A 64 -2.43 -7.83 -9.68
N ALA A 65 -1.73 -8.03 -10.81
CA ALA A 65 -0.54 -8.87 -10.88
C ALA A 65 0.54 -8.37 -9.91
N VAL A 66 0.81 -7.06 -9.94
CA VAL A 66 1.79 -6.44 -9.03
C VAL A 66 1.29 -6.45 -7.59
N SER A 67 0.00 -6.20 -7.32
CA SER A 67 -0.54 -6.27 -5.96
C SER A 67 -0.36 -7.66 -5.32
N ARG A 68 -0.58 -8.73 -6.09
CA ARG A 68 -0.43 -10.11 -5.65
C ARG A 68 1.03 -10.44 -5.28
N LYS A 69 2.00 -9.88 -6.01
CA LYS A 69 3.45 -10.02 -5.73
C LYS A 69 3.81 -9.59 -4.30
N TYR A 70 3.14 -8.56 -3.78
CA TYR A 70 3.43 -7.99 -2.45
C TYR A 70 2.57 -8.52 -1.31
N ARG A 71 1.63 -9.45 -1.58
CA ARG A 71 0.65 -9.89 -0.57
C ARG A 71 1.21 -10.90 0.43
N ARG A 72 2.00 -11.86 -0.04
CA ARG A 72 2.61 -12.91 0.78
C ARG A 72 3.99 -13.26 0.26
N PRO A 73 4.99 -13.51 1.12
CA PRO A 73 6.28 -14.01 0.69
C PRO A 73 6.16 -15.47 0.22
N LYS A 74 7.12 -15.90 -0.61
CA LYS A 74 7.21 -17.31 -1.07
C LYS A 74 7.68 -18.26 0.04
N THR A 75 8.46 -17.74 0.97
CA THR A 75 9.02 -18.45 2.13
C THR A 75 8.75 -17.64 3.38
N GLU A 76 8.50 -18.32 4.50
CA GLU A 76 8.32 -17.63 5.77
C GLU A 76 9.59 -16.87 6.18
N ARG A 77 9.39 -15.68 6.76
CA ARG A 77 10.48 -14.91 7.34
C ARG A 77 10.86 -15.44 8.70
N THR A 78 12.16 -15.38 8.99
CA THR A 78 12.73 -15.66 10.30
C THR A 78 12.44 -14.51 11.28
N SER A 79 12.52 -14.79 12.58
CA SER A 79 12.39 -13.76 13.61
C SER A 79 13.44 -12.65 13.49
N VAL A 80 14.64 -12.97 13.01
CA VAL A 80 15.73 -11.99 12.80
C VAL A 80 15.35 -10.99 11.70
N GLU A 81 14.81 -11.47 10.58
CA GLU A 81 14.35 -10.61 9.48
C GLU A 81 13.18 -9.74 9.92
N LEU A 82 12.22 -10.31 10.65
CA LEU A 82 11.07 -9.56 11.18
C LEU A 82 11.52 -8.45 12.15
N ASN A 83 12.44 -8.75 13.07
CA ASN A 83 12.97 -7.75 13.99
C ASN A 83 13.70 -6.63 13.25
N LYS A 84 14.50 -6.96 12.23
CA LYS A 84 15.18 -5.96 11.40
C LYS A 84 14.19 -5.02 10.71
N LEU A 85 13.14 -5.57 10.11
CA LEU A 85 12.11 -4.81 9.41
C LEU A 85 11.24 -3.98 10.36
N SER A 86 10.95 -4.50 11.55
CA SER A 86 10.24 -3.77 12.61
C SER A 86 11.04 -2.55 13.09
N THR A 87 12.35 -2.70 13.29
CA THR A 87 13.24 -1.57 13.61
C THR A 87 13.29 -0.55 12.48
N ALA A 88 13.41 -1.01 11.23
CA ALA A 88 13.41 -0.11 10.06
C ALA A 88 12.11 0.69 9.95
N LEU A 89 10.96 0.05 10.17
CA LEU A 89 9.66 0.70 10.20
C LEU A 89 9.54 1.72 11.34
N SER A 90 9.98 1.37 12.54
CA SER A 90 9.96 2.29 13.69
C SER A 90 10.78 3.55 13.44
N ASN A 91 11.97 3.38 12.84
CA ASN A 91 12.84 4.49 12.45
C ASN A 91 12.22 5.34 11.34
N ALA A 92 11.60 4.71 10.35
CA ALA A 92 10.92 5.40 9.26
C ALA A 92 9.72 6.23 9.76
N LEU A 93 8.89 5.66 10.63
CA LEU A 93 7.76 6.37 11.27
C LEU A 93 8.26 7.58 12.05
N THR A 94 9.34 7.42 12.82
CA THR A 94 9.95 8.54 13.57
C THR A 94 10.50 9.61 12.63
N THR A 95 11.08 9.21 11.49
CA THR A 95 11.60 10.14 10.48
C THR A 95 10.49 10.95 9.81
N GLU A 96 9.32 10.35 9.61
CA GLU A 96 8.10 11.03 9.15
C GLU A 96 7.45 11.92 10.25
N GLY A 97 8.06 12.01 11.43
CA GLY A 97 7.58 12.84 12.54
C GLY A 97 6.44 12.20 13.35
N LEU A 98 6.23 10.90 13.19
CA LEU A 98 5.20 10.16 13.92
C LEU A 98 5.74 9.61 15.25
N GLU A 99 4.92 9.67 16.30
CA GLU A 99 5.27 9.12 17.61
C GLU A 99 5.00 7.61 17.65
N VAL A 100 6.05 6.82 17.82
CA VAL A 100 5.95 5.37 18.03
C VAL A 100 5.55 5.09 19.49
N VAL A 101 4.50 4.31 19.67
CA VAL A 101 3.92 4.00 20.99
C VAL A 101 3.82 2.49 21.22
N PRO A 102 3.72 2.03 22.48
CA PRO A 102 3.41 0.64 22.77
C PRO A 102 2.14 0.18 22.05
N THR A 103 2.14 -1.07 21.60
CA THR A 103 1.01 -1.67 20.89
C THR A 103 0.67 -3.04 21.45
N PRO A 104 -0.63 -3.37 21.59
CA PRO A 104 -1.07 -4.73 21.85
C PRO A 104 -1.11 -5.60 20.58
N VAL A 105 -0.83 -5.04 19.40
CA VAL A 105 -0.81 -5.78 18.13
C VAL A 105 0.46 -6.63 18.06
N ARG A 106 0.27 -7.94 17.90
CA ARG A 106 1.38 -8.90 17.77
C ARG A 106 2.22 -8.57 16.54
N MET A 107 3.54 -8.52 16.72
CA MET A 107 4.50 -8.13 15.67
C MET A 107 4.21 -6.74 15.05
N GLY A 108 3.53 -5.88 15.81
CA GLY A 108 3.16 -4.53 15.38
C GLY A 108 4.11 -3.46 15.88
N VAL A 109 4.13 -2.34 15.17
CA VAL A 109 4.65 -1.04 15.61
C VAL A 109 3.47 -0.10 15.75
N GLY A 110 3.22 0.39 16.96
CA GLY A 110 2.12 1.31 17.27
C GLY A 110 2.48 2.75 16.95
N VAL A 111 1.50 3.53 16.53
CA VAL A 111 1.64 4.95 16.19
C VAL A 111 0.53 5.77 16.87
N ALA A 112 0.92 6.84 17.53
CA ALA A 112 -0.02 7.76 18.18
C ALA A 112 -0.91 8.49 17.14
N PRO A 113 -2.10 8.96 17.54
CA PRO A 113 -2.83 9.94 16.74
C PRO A 113 -2.01 11.22 16.56
N VAL A 114 -2.20 11.91 15.43
CA VAL A 114 -1.62 13.24 15.16
C VAL A 114 -2.66 14.34 15.43
N PRO A 115 -2.22 15.51 15.94
CA PRO A 115 -3.09 16.66 16.15
C PRO A 115 -3.84 17.07 14.88
N GLY A 116 -5.17 17.26 15.00
CA GLY A 116 -6.02 17.65 13.87
C GLY A 116 -6.34 16.54 12.85
N GLY A 117 -5.78 15.34 13.04
CA GLY A 117 -6.09 14.17 12.22
C GLY A 117 -7.40 13.46 12.62
N PRO A 118 -7.87 12.50 11.81
CA PRO A 118 -9.00 11.64 12.17
C PRO A 118 -8.70 10.81 13.42
N THR A 119 -9.74 10.45 14.16
CA THR A 119 -9.63 9.54 15.31
C THR A 119 -9.86 8.10 14.89
N TRP A 120 -8.90 7.22 15.22
CA TRP A 120 -8.93 5.81 14.85
C TRP A 120 -9.28 4.90 16.03
N GLY A 121 -10.54 4.45 16.09
CA GLY A 121 -11.03 3.62 17.20
C GLY A 121 -10.97 4.33 18.56
N MET A 122 -11.01 3.57 19.65
CA MET A 122 -11.04 4.13 21.02
C MET A 122 -9.70 4.73 21.46
N ALA A 123 -8.58 4.18 20.98
CA ALA A 123 -7.23 4.64 21.33
C ALA A 123 -6.73 5.78 20.42
N GLY A 124 -7.45 6.09 19.33
CA GLY A 124 -7.10 7.13 18.37
C GLY A 124 -5.94 6.80 17.43
N GLY A 125 -5.10 5.81 17.75
CA GLY A 125 -3.89 5.46 16.99
C GLY A 125 -4.02 4.25 16.07
N LEU A 126 -2.98 4.05 15.27
CA LEU A 126 -2.84 2.95 14.32
C LEU A 126 -1.68 2.05 14.71
N ALA A 127 -1.64 0.84 14.15
CA ALA A 127 -0.52 -0.06 14.25
C ALA A 127 -0.23 -0.67 12.89
N VAL A 128 1.05 -0.85 12.58
CA VAL A 128 1.49 -1.57 11.38
C VAL A 128 2.15 -2.86 11.81
N ALA A 129 1.65 -3.97 11.31
CA ALA A 129 2.17 -5.29 11.59
C ALA A 129 2.83 -5.92 10.36
N LEU A 130 3.79 -6.81 10.62
CA LEU A 130 4.36 -7.69 9.63
C LEU A 130 4.50 -9.10 10.23
N TYR A 131 3.83 -10.07 9.61
CA TYR A 131 3.91 -11.48 10.01
C TYR A 131 4.92 -12.25 9.14
N SER A 132 5.28 -13.46 9.58
CA SER A 132 6.23 -14.32 8.87
C SER A 132 5.74 -14.71 7.47
N ASP A 133 4.41 -14.82 7.27
CA ASP A 133 3.76 -15.34 6.07
C ASP A 133 2.90 -14.30 5.32
N SER A 134 2.96 -13.02 5.70
CA SER A 134 2.15 -11.96 5.09
C SER A 134 2.97 -10.74 4.64
N GLY A 135 2.31 -9.83 3.92
CA GLY A 135 2.80 -8.48 3.66
C GLY A 135 2.58 -7.55 4.85
N TRP A 136 2.75 -6.25 4.62
CA TRP A 136 2.46 -5.23 5.62
C TRP A 136 0.95 -5.13 5.87
N GLU A 137 0.56 -4.96 7.12
CA GLU A 137 -0.84 -4.84 7.53
C GLU A 137 -1.05 -3.61 8.40
N LEU A 138 -2.04 -2.79 8.04
CA LEU A 138 -2.50 -1.66 8.84
C LEU A 138 -3.69 -2.08 9.71
N MET A 139 -3.65 -1.70 10.98
CA MET A 139 -4.66 -2.04 11.96
C MET A 139 -4.92 -0.84 12.88
N LEU A 140 -6.06 -0.85 13.57
CA LEU A 140 -6.22 0.02 14.74
C LEU A 140 -5.27 -0.45 15.85
N ASN A 141 -4.71 0.47 16.63
CA ASN A 141 -3.83 0.14 17.76
C ASN A 141 -4.60 -0.43 18.97
N ALA A 142 -5.27 -1.56 18.78
CA ALA A 142 -6.08 -2.22 19.79
C ALA A 142 -6.06 -3.75 19.56
N THR A 143 -6.55 -4.50 20.55
CA THR A 143 -6.65 -5.96 20.44
C THR A 143 -7.76 -6.37 19.46
N ARG A 144 -7.51 -7.41 18.67
CA ARG A 144 -8.51 -8.06 17.77
C ARG A 144 -9.19 -7.10 16.79
N THR A 145 -8.40 -6.33 16.06
CA THR A 145 -8.87 -5.33 15.10
C THR A 145 -8.87 -5.90 13.66
N THR A 146 -9.63 -5.26 12.78
CA THR A 146 -9.57 -5.57 11.34
C THR A 146 -8.24 -5.09 10.77
N SER A 147 -7.59 -5.92 9.95
CA SER A 147 -6.40 -5.54 9.19
C SER A 147 -6.72 -5.18 7.75
N HIS A 148 -5.94 -4.24 7.22
CA HIS A 148 -5.95 -3.82 5.83
C HIS A 148 -4.56 -4.00 5.24
N SER A 149 -4.48 -4.62 4.06
CA SER A 149 -3.19 -4.85 3.42
C SER A 149 -2.56 -3.53 2.94
N ILE A 150 -1.28 -3.35 3.25
CA ILE A 150 -0.43 -2.35 2.60
C ILE A 150 0.45 -3.10 1.59
N HIS A 151 0.24 -2.82 0.32
CA HIS A 151 1.05 -3.32 -0.78
C HIS A 151 2.29 -2.43 -0.89
N ALA A 152 3.39 -2.92 -0.34
CA ALA A 152 4.71 -2.31 -0.43
C ALA A 152 5.79 -3.41 -0.43
N PRO A 153 7.00 -3.13 -0.94
CA PRO A 153 8.14 -4.02 -0.77
C PRO A 153 8.38 -4.32 0.71
N VAL A 154 8.74 -5.55 1.04
CA VAL A 154 9.09 -5.93 2.42
C VAL A 154 10.61 -5.80 2.61
N THR A 155 11.06 -4.55 2.56
CA THR A 155 12.46 -4.11 2.65
C THR A 155 12.53 -2.84 3.51
N GLU A 156 13.73 -2.37 3.83
CA GLU A 156 13.91 -1.10 4.56
C GLU A 156 13.33 0.10 3.78
N ALA A 157 13.56 0.15 2.45
CA ALA A 157 12.98 1.18 1.59
C ALA A 157 11.44 1.10 1.56
N GLY A 158 10.88 -0.11 1.51
CA GLY A 158 9.43 -0.27 1.57
C GLY A 158 8.84 0.11 2.93
N ALA A 159 9.59 -0.04 4.03
CA ALA A 159 9.18 0.44 5.34
C ALA A 159 9.06 1.98 5.38
N ALA A 160 9.91 2.70 4.62
CA ALA A 160 9.78 4.15 4.46
C ALA A 160 8.50 4.54 3.71
N GLU A 161 8.17 3.85 2.62
CA GLU A 161 6.91 4.08 1.90
C GLU A 161 5.68 3.74 2.75
N VAL A 162 5.77 2.68 3.56
CA VAL A 162 4.73 2.32 4.54
C VAL A 162 4.54 3.45 5.56
N ALA A 163 5.63 4.02 6.10
CA ALA A 163 5.55 5.14 7.04
C ALA A 163 4.85 6.36 6.42
N GLN A 164 5.15 6.69 5.16
CA GLN A 164 4.49 7.77 4.43
C GLN A 164 2.99 7.53 4.24
N LEU A 165 2.61 6.29 3.89
CA LEU A 165 1.19 5.92 3.77
C LEU A 165 0.47 6.05 5.10
N VAL A 166 1.08 5.58 6.20
CA VAL A 166 0.52 5.69 7.55
C VAL A 166 0.35 7.15 7.96
N HIS A 167 1.36 7.99 7.70
CA HIS A 167 1.29 9.43 7.94
C HIS A 167 0.11 10.04 7.17
N GLY A 168 -0.02 9.74 5.88
CA GLY A 168 -1.14 10.20 5.04
C GLY A 168 -2.52 9.77 5.57
N VAL A 169 -2.66 8.55 6.08
CA VAL A 169 -3.90 8.10 6.74
C VAL A 169 -4.15 8.90 8.02
N LEU A 170 -3.13 9.02 8.85
CA LEU A 170 -3.23 9.68 10.15
C LEU A 170 -3.57 11.17 10.07
N VAL A 171 -3.14 11.88 9.04
CA VAL A 171 -3.52 13.29 8.80
C VAL A 171 -4.78 13.45 7.94
N GLY A 172 -5.40 12.34 7.51
CA GLY A 172 -6.61 12.36 6.68
C GLY A 172 -6.39 12.74 5.21
N ALA A 173 -5.14 12.73 4.74
CA ALA A 173 -4.80 12.94 3.32
C ALA A 173 -5.11 11.69 2.46
N THR A 174 -5.06 10.51 3.07
CA THR A 174 -5.45 9.24 2.45
C THR A 174 -6.88 8.88 2.85
N ARG A 175 -7.66 8.32 1.92
CA ARG A 175 -9.01 7.82 2.21
C ARG A 175 -8.98 6.84 3.39
N ASP A 176 -9.98 6.95 4.26
CA ASP A 176 -10.16 6.05 5.40
C ASP A 176 -10.18 4.57 4.95
N PRO A 177 -9.17 3.76 5.32
CA PRO A 177 -9.07 2.37 4.91
C PRO A 177 -10.10 1.48 5.65
N PHE A 178 -10.57 1.87 6.83
CA PHE A 178 -11.52 1.11 7.66
C PHE A 178 -12.97 1.43 7.33
N ARG A 179 -13.23 2.48 6.55
CA ARG A 179 -14.58 2.83 6.12
C ARG A 179 -15.12 1.73 5.22
N ARG A 180 -16.11 0.98 5.72
CA ARG A 180 -16.92 0.05 4.90
C ARG A 180 -17.51 0.85 3.74
N GLY A 181 -17.18 0.44 2.51
CA GLY A 181 -17.81 0.96 1.31
C GLY A 181 -19.32 0.76 1.38
N ARG A 182 -20.08 1.78 0.96
CA ARG A 182 -21.49 1.64 0.60
C ARG A 182 -21.60 0.87 -0.70
#